data_AF-A0A529VM91-F1
#
_entry.id   AF-A0A529VM91-F1
#
_cell.length_a   1.000
_cell.length_b   1.000
_cell.length_c   1.000
_cell.angle_alpha   90.00
_cell.angle_beta   90.00
_cell.angle_gamma   90.00
#
_symmetry.space_group_name_H-M   'P 1'
#
loop_
_entity.id
_entity.type
_entity.pdbx_description
1 polymer ?
#
loop_
_entity_poly.entity_id
_entity_poly.type
_entity_poly.pdbx_seq_one_letter_code
_entity_poly.pdbx_strand_id
1 'polypeptide(L)'
;TYPDALIERRLFVIDRDRFTCAGGMAPLDMTHALIASDHGVELARAVSDWFIHTGVRQAEAPQQLDPIRRYDLRHPALVAMVELMTSHIADPLKLGDLVHLSGIGMRQLERLATEQLGQSVMQFYRSLRLEKADEILQQSNLPLVEVALATGFSNRSHFS
;
A
#
# COMPACT_ATOMS: atom_id res chain seq x y z
N THR A 1 16.71 3.62 21.37
CA THR A 1 15.82 4.26 20.38
C THR A 1 16.69 4.99 19.38
N TYR A 2 16.37 4.96 18.08
CA TYR A 2 17.14 5.65 17.02
C TYR A 2 16.34 6.88 16.53
N PRO A 3 16.38 8.01 17.26
CA PRO A 3 15.52 9.17 16.98
C PRO A 3 15.85 9.88 15.66
N ASP A 4 17.09 9.79 15.18
CA ASP A 4 17.55 10.47 13.95
C ASP A 4 17.50 9.57 12.71
N ALA A 5 16.94 8.36 12.82
CA ALA A 5 16.84 7.45 11.69
C ALA A 5 15.79 7.93 10.68
N LEU A 6 16.19 8.04 9.41
CA LEU A 6 15.25 8.27 8.30
C LEU A 6 14.46 7.00 8.02
N ILE A 7 13.13 7.11 7.97
CA ILE A 7 12.23 5.99 7.71
C ILE A 7 11.83 6.01 6.23
N GLU A 8 12.12 4.91 5.51
CA GLU A 8 11.76 4.73 4.11
C GLU A 8 10.68 3.65 3.92
N ARG A 9 9.76 3.87 2.98
CA ARG A 9 8.73 2.88 2.58
C ARG A 9 9.26 1.93 1.49
N ARG A 10 10.40 1.29 1.74
CA ARG A 10 11.06 0.32 0.84
C ARG A 10 11.09 -1.08 1.46
N LEU A 11 11.08 -2.14 0.64
CA LEU A 11 11.20 -3.50 1.15
C LEU A 11 12.52 -3.73 1.88
N PHE A 12 13.61 -3.15 1.37
CA PHE A 12 14.90 -3.16 2.01
C PHE A 12 15.72 -1.91 1.67
N VAL A 13 16.63 -1.56 2.56
CA VAL A 13 17.59 -0.46 2.41
C VAL A 13 18.98 -0.99 2.74
N ILE A 14 19.92 -0.71 1.85
CA ILE A 14 21.34 -0.99 2.02
C ILE A 14 22.02 0.39 2.13
N ASP A 15 22.39 0.78 3.34
CA ASP A 15 23.12 2.02 3.61
C ASP A 15 24.51 1.67 4.16
N ARG A 16 25.50 1.66 3.26
CA ARG A 16 26.90 1.31 3.57
C ARG A 16 27.02 -0.06 4.25
N ASP A 17 27.32 -0.09 5.54
CA ASP A 17 27.49 -1.28 6.38
C ASP A 17 26.23 -1.65 7.16
N ARG A 18 25.10 -0.97 6.89
CA ARG A 18 23.81 -1.19 7.54
C ARG A 18 22.77 -1.69 6.55
N PHE A 19 22.15 -2.81 6.90
CA PHE A 19 21.18 -3.50 6.07
C PHE A 19 19.86 -3.63 6.86
N THR A 20 18.78 -3.09 6.33
CA THR A 20 17.45 -3.14 6.96
C THR A 20 16.40 -3.59 5.96
N CYS A 21 15.38 -4.32 6.42
CA CYS A 21 14.31 -4.82 5.55
C CYS A 21 12.98 -4.97 6.30
N ALA A 22 11.88 -4.98 5.54
CA ALA A 22 10.52 -4.98 6.04
C ALA A 22 9.83 -6.34 5.84
N GLY A 23 9.53 -7.03 6.95
CA GLY A 23 8.78 -8.29 6.94
C GLY A 23 9.64 -9.53 6.67
N GLY A 24 9.00 -10.72 6.64
CA GLY A 24 9.71 -12.00 6.64
C GLY A 24 10.39 -12.39 5.32
N MET A 25 9.85 -11.95 4.17
CA MET A 25 10.39 -12.29 2.84
C MET A 25 11.37 -11.25 2.28
N ALA A 26 11.33 -10.00 2.78
CA ALA A 26 12.24 -8.96 2.31
C ALA A 26 13.74 -9.24 2.55
N PRO A 27 14.16 -9.98 3.60
CA PRO A 27 15.55 -10.43 3.72
C PRO A 27 16.02 -11.27 2.53
N LEU A 28 15.15 -12.10 1.94
CA LEU A 28 15.50 -12.92 0.77
C LEU A 28 15.68 -12.05 -0.48
N ASP A 29 14.80 -11.07 -0.68
CA ASP A 29 14.93 -10.08 -1.75
C ASP A 29 16.22 -9.26 -1.62
N MET A 30 16.53 -8.80 -0.40
CA MET A 30 17.75 -8.06 -0.09
C MET A 30 19.00 -8.93 -0.31
N THR A 31 18.99 -10.18 0.16
CA THR A 31 20.12 -11.09 0.02
C THR A 31 20.37 -11.43 -1.45
N HIS A 32 19.32 -11.59 -2.26
CA HIS A 32 19.47 -11.72 -3.71
C HIS A 32 20.20 -10.52 -4.30
N ALA A 33 19.80 -9.29 -3.94
CA ALA A 33 20.46 -8.07 -4.42
C ALA A 33 21.94 -7.99 -4.01
N LEU A 34 22.27 -8.39 -2.77
CA LEU A 34 23.66 -8.44 -2.29
C LEU A 34 24.50 -9.45 -3.07
N ILE A 35 24.02 -10.68 -3.24
CA ILE A 35 24.73 -11.71 -4.00
C ILE A 35 24.90 -11.27 -5.46
N ALA A 36 23.87 -10.65 -6.05
CA ALA A 36 23.94 -10.16 -7.43
C ALA A 36 25.00 -9.06 -7.59
N SER A 37 25.09 -8.15 -6.62
CA SER A 37 26.10 -7.08 -6.58
C SER A 37 27.52 -7.65 -6.43
N ASP A 38 27.72 -8.56 -5.46
CA ASP A 38 29.06 -8.99 -5.04
C ASP A 38 29.62 -10.14 -5.88
N HIS A 39 28.73 -10.98 -6.42
CA HIS A 39 29.08 -12.24 -7.07
C HIS A 39 28.40 -12.45 -8.44
N GLY A 40 27.57 -11.50 -8.87
CA GLY A 40 26.89 -11.55 -10.16
C GLY A 40 25.52 -12.23 -10.11
N VAL A 41 24.72 -11.90 -11.13
CA VAL A 41 23.30 -12.28 -11.23
C VAL A 41 23.06 -13.78 -11.37
N GLU A 42 24.02 -14.54 -11.89
CA GLU A 42 23.90 -15.99 -12.10
C GLU A 42 23.87 -16.74 -10.77
N LEU A 43 24.79 -16.40 -9.85
CA LEU A 43 24.81 -16.99 -8.52
C LEU A 43 23.57 -16.60 -7.72
N ALA A 44 23.17 -15.33 -7.78
CA ALA A 44 21.98 -14.84 -7.10
C ALA A 44 20.72 -15.60 -7.55
N ARG A 45 20.57 -15.86 -8.86
CA ARG A 45 19.48 -16.67 -9.41
C ARG A 45 19.53 -18.10 -8.90
N ALA A 46 20.68 -18.76 -8.96
CA ALA A 46 20.81 -20.15 -8.49
C ALA A 46 20.44 -20.31 -7.00
N VAL A 47 20.85 -19.36 -6.16
CA VAL A 47 20.47 -19.32 -4.74
C VAL A 47 18.95 -19.09 -4.59
N SER A 48 18.36 -18.14 -5.30
CA SER A 48 16.91 -17.92 -5.25
C SER A 48 16.10 -19.14 -5.69
N ASP A 49 16.57 -19.88 -6.71
CA ASP A 49 15.92 -21.11 -7.17
C ASP A 49 15.95 -22.21 -6.09
N TRP A 50 17.05 -22.34 -5.34
CA TRP A 50 17.12 -23.28 -4.20
C TRP A 50 16.09 -22.96 -3.10
N PHE A 51 15.80 -21.68 -2.90
CA PHE A 51 14.81 -21.22 -1.92
C PHE A 51 13.38 -21.18 -2.50
N ILE A 52 13.17 -21.61 -3.74
CA ILE A 52 11.88 -21.51 -4.45
C ILE A 52 11.37 -20.05 -4.43
N HIS A 53 12.28 -19.09 -4.50
CA HIS A 53 11.99 -17.66 -4.45
C HIS A 53 11.93 -17.08 -5.86
N THR A 54 10.86 -17.42 -6.58
CA THR A 54 10.71 -17.14 -8.02
C THR A 54 10.27 -15.70 -8.33
N GLY A 55 9.78 -14.96 -7.33
CA GLY A 55 9.31 -13.59 -7.46
C GLY A 55 10.17 -12.61 -6.69
N VAL A 56 11.45 -12.48 -7.06
CA VAL A 56 12.38 -11.54 -6.42
C VAL A 56 11.90 -10.10 -6.61
N ARG A 57 11.62 -9.42 -5.51
CA ARG A 57 11.14 -8.03 -5.49
C ARG A 57 12.31 -7.05 -5.39
N GLN A 58 12.19 -5.91 -6.05
CA GLN A 58 13.15 -4.82 -5.93
C GLN A 58 12.96 -4.05 -4.62
N ALA A 59 13.96 -3.27 -4.21
CA ALA A 59 13.93 -2.50 -2.98
C ALA A 59 12.74 -1.53 -2.92
N GLU A 60 12.39 -0.92 -4.05
CA GLU A 60 11.29 0.04 -4.20
C GLU A 60 9.91 -0.62 -4.28
N ALA A 61 9.84 -1.96 -4.31
CA ALA A 61 8.55 -2.62 -4.44
C ALA A 61 7.68 -2.36 -3.20
N PRO A 62 6.34 -2.32 -3.35
CA PRO A 62 5.43 -2.06 -2.24
C PRO A 62 5.59 -3.10 -1.10
N GLN A 63 5.60 -2.62 0.15
CA GLN A 63 5.68 -3.49 1.34
C GLN A 63 4.38 -4.27 1.62
N GLN A 64 3.24 -3.77 1.16
CA GLN A 64 1.93 -4.42 1.27
C GLN A 64 1.44 -4.86 -0.11
N LEU A 65 0.49 -5.80 -0.13
CA LEU A 65 -0.23 -6.14 -1.36
C LEU A 65 -0.76 -4.86 -1.98
N ASP A 66 -0.32 -4.63 -3.22
CA ASP A 66 -0.85 -3.59 -4.08
C ASP A 66 -2.39 -3.62 -4.01
N PRO A 67 -3.07 -2.50 -3.70
CA PRO A 67 -4.53 -2.44 -3.69
C PRO A 67 -5.15 -3.05 -4.97
N ILE A 68 -4.45 -2.97 -6.11
CA ILE A 68 -4.82 -3.63 -7.36
C ILE A 68 -5.06 -5.14 -7.18
N ARG A 69 -4.13 -5.82 -6.49
CA ARG A 69 -4.22 -7.26 -6.23
C ARG A 69 -5.22 -7.59 -5.14
N ARG A 70 -5.43 -6.71 -4.17
CA ARG A 70 -6.40 -6.92 -3.08
C ARG A 70 -7.84 -6.95 -3.60
N TYR A 71 -8.15 -6.14 -4.62
CA TYR A 71 -9.51 -5.99 -5.13
C TYR A 71 -9.73 -6.53 -6.57
N ASP A 72 -8.78 -7.31 -7.11
CA ASP A 72 -8.79 -7.85 -8.50
C ASP A 72 -9.14 -6.79 -9.56
N LEU A 73 -8.56 -5.59 -9.45
CA LEU A 73 -8.91 -4.46 -10.31
C LEU A 73 -8.30 -4.64 -11.70
N ARG A 74 -9.16 -4.54 -12.73
CA ARG A 74 -8.74 -4.76 -14.13
C ARG A 74 -8.68 -3.47 -14.95
N HIS A 75 -9.41 -2.44 -14.53
CA HIS A 75 -9.51 -1.20 -15.28
C HIS A 75 -8.51 -0.15 -14.76
N PRO A 76 -7.64 0.45 -15.60
CA PRO A 76 -6.62 1.40 -15.17
C PRO A 76 -7.16 2.59 -14.38
N ALA A 77 -8.31 3.14 -14.77
CA ALA A 77 -8.94 4.24 -14.02
C ALA A 77 -9.40 3.82 -12.61
N LEU A 78 -9.82 2.57 -12.43
CA LEU A 78 -10.24 2.07 -11.12
C LEU A 78 -9.02 1.80 -10.24
N VAL A 79 -7.95 1.28 -10.83
CA VAL A 79 -6.63 1.18 -10.20
C VAL A 79 -6.17 2.54 -9.68
N ALA A 80 -6.11 3.56 -10.55
CA ALA A 80 -5.70 4.91 -10.18
C ALA A 80 -6.60 5.50 -9.08
N MET A 81 -7.92 5.30 -9.17
CA MET A 81 -8.85 5.72 -8.14
C MET A 81 -8.54 5.09 -6.77
N VAL A 82 -8.30 3.78 -6.70
CA VAL A 82 -7.98 3.11 -5.43
C VAL A 82 -6.60 3.53 -4.89
N GLU A 83 -5.61 3.74 -5.75
CA GLU A 83 -4.31 4.30 -5.35
C GLU A 83 -4.43 5.71 -4.76
N LEU A 84 -5.24 6.58 -5.38
CA LEU A 84 -5.54 7.91 -4.88
C LEU A 84 -6.24 7.85 -3.52
N MET A 85 -7.24 6.99 -3.36
CA MET A 85 -7.96 6.82 -2.10
C MET A 85 -7.05 6.32 -0.97
N THR A 86 -6.22 5.31 -1.25
CA THR A 86 -5.32 4.71 -0.26
C THR A 86 -4.17 5.63 0.15
N SER A 87 -3.70 6.49 -0.75
CA SER A 87 -2.72 7.54 -0.43
C SER A 87 -3.32 8.74 0.32
N HIS A 88 -4.64 8.95 0.23
CA HIS A 88 -5.37 10.07 0.83
C HIS A 88 -6.39 9.63 1.89
N ILE A 89 -6.00 8.72 2.80
CA ILE A 89 -6.91 8.25 3.87
C ILE A 89 -7.21 9.33 4.91
N ALA A 90 -6.20 10.10 5.31
CA ALA A 90 -6.31 11.14 6.34
C ALA A 90 -6.96 12.42 5.81
N ASP A 91 -6.72 12.77 4.55
CA ASP A 91 -7.29 13.94 3.88
C ASP A 91 -8.04 13.50 2.61
N PRO A 92 -9.31 13.06 2.75
CA PRO A 92 -10.02 12.36 1.70
C PRO A 92 -10.40 13.27 0.53
N LEU A 93 -10.08 12.82 -0.68
CA LEU A 93 -10.46 13.50 -1.92
C LEU A 93 -11.98 13.50 -2.14
N LYS A 94 -12.50 14.54 -2.77
CA LYS A 94 -13.91 14.57 -3.19
C LYS A 94 -14.10 13.74 -4.44
N LEU A 95 -15.34 13.31 -4.69
CA LEU A 95 -15.69 12.56 -5.90
C LEU A 95 -15.27 13.30 -7.19
N GLY A 96 -15.40 14.63 -7.22
CA GLY A 96 -14.96 15.44 -8.37
C GLY A 96 -13.45 15.35 -8.63
N ASP A 97 -12.64 15.33 -7.57
CA ASP A 97 -11.19 15.23 -7.65
C ASP A 97 -10.79 13.83 -8.15
N LEU A 98 -11.42 12.78 -7.61
CA LEU A 98 -11.21 11.40 -8.04
C LEU A 98 -11.57 11.21 -9.52
N VAL A 99 -12.68 11.78 -9.98
CA VAL A 99 -13.10 11.75 -11.39
C VAL A 99 -12.07 12.44 -12.28
N HIS A 100 -11.62 13.64 -11.88
CA HIS A 100 -10.62 14.39 -12.63
C HIS A 100 -9.29 13.64 -12.74
N LEU A 101 -8.78 13.13 -11.61
CA LEU A 101 -7.49 12.46 -11.54
C LEU A 101 -7.50 11.04 -12.14
N SER A 102 -8.66 10.38 -12.18
CA SER A 102 -8.80 9.05 -12.82
C SER A 102 -8.96 9.12 -14.34
N GLY A 103 -9.13 10.32 -14.91
CA GLY A 103 -9.18 10.55 -16.36
C GLY A 103 -10.45 10.06 -17.07
N ILE A 104 -11.51 9.69 -16.31
CA ILE A 104 -12.79 9.21 -16.87
C ILE A 104 -13.97 9.97 -16.26
N GLY A 105 -15.11 9.97 -16.96
CA GLY A 105 -16.31 10.66 -16.49
C GLY A 105 -16.92 10.03 -15.23
N MET A 106 -17.59 10.84 -14.42
CA MET A 106 -18.23 10.45 -13.16
C MET A 106 -19.14 9.22 -13.29
N ARG A 107 -20.02 9.19 -14.30
CA ARG A 107 -20.93 8.05 -14.53
C ARG A 107 -20.18 6.77 -14.86
N GLN A 108 -19.08 6.87 -15.61
CA GLN A 108 -18.27 5.72 -15.97
C GLN A 108 -17.52 5.19 -14.74
N LEU A 109 -16.97 6.08 -13.91
CA LEU A 109 -16.28 5.70 -12.68
C LEU A 109 -17.24 5.01 -11.69
N GLU A 110 -18.44 5.57 -11.46
CA GLU A 110 -19.47 4.94 -10.62
C GLU A 110 -19.92 3.59 -11.13
N ARG A 111 -20.13 3.46 -12.45
CA ARG A 111 -20.49 2.18 -13.07
C ARG A 111 -19.38 1.14 -12.85
N LEU A 112 -18.12 1.51 -13.11
CA LEU A 112 -16.97 0.60 -12.91
C LEU A 112 -16.81 0.18 -11.46
N ALA A 113 -16.95 1.12 -10.51
CA ALA A 113 -16.93 0.82 -9.08
C ALA A 113 -18.05 -0.15 -8.70
N THR A 114 -19.28 0.09 -9.17
CA THR A 114 -20.42 -0.80 -8.90
C THR A 114 -20.20 -2.20 -9.49
N GLU A 115 -19.66 -2.30 -10.70
CA GLU A 115 -19.43 -3.58 -11.39
C GLU A 115 -18.28 -4.41 -10.80
N GLN A 116 -17.17 -3.78 -10.39
CA GLN A 116 -15.99 -4.50 -9.90
C GLN A 116 -15.90 -4.56 -8.37
N LEU A 117 -16.38 -3.53 -7.66
CA LEU A 117 -16.28 -3.40 -6.20
C LEU A 117 -17.63 -3.60 -5.48
N GLY A 118 -18.73 -3.73 -6.22
CA GLY A 118 -20.07 -3.96 -5.68
C GLY A 118 -20.68 -2.78 -4.92
N GLN A 119 -20.08 -1.59 -4.99
CA GLN A 119 -20.50 -0.41 -4.24
C GLN A 119 -20.12 0.89 -4.96
N SER A 120 -20.71 2.02 -4.56
CA SER A 120 -20.38 3.33 -5.14
C SER A 120 -18.96 3.78 -4.76
N VAL A 121 -18.41 4.71 -5.54
CA VAL A 121 -17.05 5.23 -5.35
C VAL A 121 -16.83 5.73 -3.92
N MET A 122 -17.75 6.55 -3.40
CA MET A 122 -17.61 7.14 -2.07
C MET A 122 -17.90 6.15 -0.94
N GLN A 123 -18.75 5.14 -1.18
CA GLN A 123 -18.98 4.08 -0.21
C GLN A 123 -17.73 3.21 -0.06
N PHE A 124 -17.09 2.85 -1.18
CA PHE A 124 -15.82 2.13 -1.16
C PHE A 124 -14.73 2.92 -0.42
N TYR A 125 -14.62 4.22 -0.69
CA TYR A 125 -13.64 5.07 -0.01
C TYR A 125 -13.86 5.13 1.51
N ARG A 126 -15.13 5.23 1.93
CA ARG A 126 -15.47 5.17 3.36
C ARG A 126 -15.06 3.82 3.96
N SER A 127 -15.32 2.71 3.29
CA SER A 127 -14.94 1.36 3.74
C SER A 127 -13.43 1.23 3.92
N LEU A 128 -12.63 1.71 2.96
CA LEU A 128 -11.17 1.75 3.07
C LEU A 128 -10.68 2.50 4.32
N ARG A 129 -11.32 3.64 4.60
CA ARG A 129 -10.94 4.48 5.75
C ARG A 129 -11.32 3.85 7.08
N LEU A 130 -12.45 3.12 7.14
CA LEU A 130 -12.86 2.33 8.30
C LEU A 130 -11.94 1.14 8.53
N GLU A 131 -11.58 0.42 7.46
CA GLU A 131 -10.61 -0.69 7.51
C GLU A 131 -9.27 -0.21 8.08
N LYS A 132 -8.78 0.95 7.62
CA LYS A 132 -7.55 1.53 8.17
C LYS A 132 -7.67 1.90 9.64
N ALA A 133 -8.86 2.36 10.05
CA ALA A 133 -9.13 2.70 11.43
C ALA A 133 -9.09 1.47 12.35
N ASP A 134 -9.68 0.36 11.90
CA ASP A 134 -9.63 -0.93 12.58
C ASP A 134 -8.19 -1.45 12.72
N GLU A 135 -7.38 -1.36 11.65
CA GLU A 135 -5.95 -1.71 11.72
C GLU A 135 -5.20 -0.91 12.80
N ILE A 136 -5.43 0.40 12.88
CA ILE A 136 -4.75 1.26 13.86
C ILE A 136 -5.20 0.91 15.28
N LEU A 137 -6.49 0.62 15.49
CA LEU A 137 -7.02 0.23 16.80
C LEU A 137 -6.48 -1.13 17.26
N GLN A 138 -6.19 -2.06 16.34
CA GLN A 138 -5.59 -3.35 16.66
C GLN A 138 -4.08 -3.25 16.95
N GLN A 139 -3.39 -2.27 16.36
CA GLN A 139 -1.93 -2.13 16.44
C GLN A 139 -1.45 -1.08 17.45
N SER A 140 -2.35 -0.26 18.00
CA SER A 140 -1.99 0.85 18.89
C SER A 140 -3.05 1.12 19.97
N ASN A 141 -2.65 1.79 21.05
CA ASN A 141 -3.55 2.26 22.11
C ASN A 141 -4.00 3.71 21.91
N LEU A 142 -4.04 4.20 20.65
CA LEU A 142 -4.44 5.57 20.36
C LEU A 142 -5.91 5.79 20.77
N PRO A 143 -6.25 6.95 21.36
CA PRO A 143 -7.63 7.31 21.64
C PRO A 143 -8.48 7.29 20.35
N LEU A 144 -9.73 6.81 20.44
CA LEU A 144 -10.63 6.72 19.28
C LEU A 144 -10.79 8.03 18.49
N VAL A 145 -10.70 9.19 19.17
CA VAL A 145 -10.75 10.50 18.51
C VAL A 145 -9.54 10.72 17.60
N GLU A 146 -8.35 10.33 18.06
CA GLU A 146 -7.12 10.45 17.28
C GLU A 146 -7.14 9.50 16.08
N VAL A 147 -7.66 8.27 16.27
CA VAL A 147 -7.85 7.34 15.15
C VAL A 147 -8.82 7.89 14.12
N ALA A 148 -9.96 8.46 14.55
CA ALA A 148 -10.93 9.08 13.66
C ALA A 148 -10.30 10.23 12.84
N LEU A 149 -9.53 11.11 13.48
CA LEU A 149 -8.81 12.19 12.79
C LEU A 149 -7.75 11.65 11.83
N ALA A 150 -6.97 10.64 12.24
CA ALA A 150 -5.93 10.02 11.42
C ALA A 150 -6.48 9.31 10.17
N THR A 151 -7.76 8.90 10.20
CA THR A 151 -8.46 8.32 9.05
C THR A 151 -9.47 9.28 8.42
N GLY A 152 -9.33 10.58 8.68
CA GLY A 152 -10.04 11.68 8.01
C GLY A 152 -11.51 11.88 8.43
N PHE A 153 -11.97 11.23 9.50
CA PHE A 153 -13.32 11.41 10.03
C PHE A 153 -13.35 12.62 10.96
N SER A 154 -14.24 13.57 10.66
CA SER A 154 -14.34 14.84 11.38
C SER A 154 -15.01 14.71 12.76
N ASN A 155 -15.72 13.62 13.05
CA ASN A 155 -16.28 13.34 14.37
C ASN A 155 -16.50 11.82 14.59
N ARG A 156 -16.63 11.42 15.87
CA ARG A 156 -16.95 10.02 16.27
C ARG A 156 -18.26 9.52 15.65
N SER A 157 -19.20 10.41 15.36
CA SER A 157 -20.54 10.08 14.84
C SER A 157 -20.52 9.43 13.46
N HIS A 158 -19.48 9.67 12.66
CA HIS A 158 -19.31 9.08 11.33
C HIS A 158 -18.61 7.70 11.35
N PHE A 159 -18.22 7.22 12.53
CA PHE A 159 -17.41 6.01 12.74
C PHE A 159 -18.24 4.72 12.93
N SER A 160 -19.57 4.76 12.73
CA SER A 160 -20.46 3.59 12.80
C SER A 160 -20.79 3.03 11.42
#